data_AF-A0AA96DHX2-F1
#
_entry.id   AF-A0AA96DHX2-F1
#
_cell.length_a   1.000
_cell.length_b   1.000
_cell.length_c   1.000
_cell.angle_alpha   90.00
_cell.angle_beta   90.00
_cell.angle_gamma   90.00
#
_symmetry.space_group_name_H-M   'P 1'
#
loop_
_entity.id
_entity.type
_entity.pdbx_description
1 polymer ?
#
loop_
_entity_poly.entity_id
_entity_poly.type
_entity_poly.pdbx_seq_one_letter_code
_entity_poly.pdbx_strand_id
1 'polypeptide(L)'
;MRDIDFSLSTTQEIIKEFASRAKRKRKQNIEIYGTQKEFAQHIGMSFRSYQEFEISGKISLEKFIDVLRGLDCIEDIQDILKIKDEELFKFKYRY
;
A
#
# COMPACT_ATOMS: atom_id res chain seq x y z
N MET A 1 -13.62 6.29 -9.34
CA MET A 1 -12.29 6.90 -9.50
C MET A 1 -11.56 6.08 -10.55
N ARG A 2 -10.79 6.67 -11.47
CA ARG A 2 -10.05 5.87 -12.46
C ARG A 2 -8.99 5.07 -11.72
N ASP A 3 -9.04 3.75 -11.81
CA ASP A 3 -7.94 2.90 -11.36
C ASP A 3 -6.70 3.25 -12.17
N ILE A 4 -5.58 3.44 -11.49
CA ILE A 4 -4.29 3.64 -12.14
C ILE A 4 -3.87 2.31 -12.75
N ASP A 5 -3.58 2.33 -14.05
CA ASP A 5 -2.93 1.22 -14.73
C ASP A 5 -1.43 1.21 -14.37
N PHE A 6 -1.05 0.31 -13.45
CA PHE A 6 0.34 0.17 -13.03
C PHE A 6 1.28 -0.27 -14.17
N SER A 7 0.78 -0.86 -15.25
CA SER A 7 1.63 -1.26 -16.38
C SER A 7 2.17 -0.08 -17.20
N LEU A 8 1.51 1.08 -17.10
CA LEU A 8 1.88 2.32 -17.79
C LEU A 8 2.39 3.41 -16.84
N SER A 9 2.48 3.10 -15.55
CA SER A 9 2.84 4.07 -14.50
C SER A 9 4.33 4.01 -14.16
N THR A 10 4.91 5.16 -13.85
CA THR A 10 6.25 5.24 -13.27
C THR A 10 6.26 4.71 -11.83
N THR A 11 7.45 4.30 -11.35
CA THR A 11 7.63 3.89 -9.96
C THR A 11 7.13 4.92 -8.95
N GLN A 12 7.36 6.22 -9.22
CA GLN A 12 6.95 7.29 -8.32
C GLN A 12 5.43 7.47 -8.27
N GLU A 13 4.73 7.24 -9.39
CA GLU A 13 3.27 7.27 -9.45
C GLU A 13 2.66 6.11 -8.68
N ILE A 14 3.21 4.90 -8.84
CA ILE A 14 2.77 3.71 -8.10
C ILE A 14 2.95 3.92 -6.58
N ILE A 15 4.12 4.41 -6.15
CA ILE A 15 4.39 4.70 -4.73
C ILE A 15 3.40 5.75 -4.18
N LYS A 16 3.15 6.83 -4.92
CA LYS A 16 2.18 7.85 -4.51
C LYS A 16 0.77 7.29 -4.43
N GLU A 17 0.40 6.41 -5.35
CA GLU A 17 -0.92 5.78 -5.35
C GLU A 17 -1.11 4.87 -4.13
N PHE A 18 -0.12 4.04 -3.77
CA PHE A 18 -0.18 3.23 -2.55
C PHE A 18 -0.33 4.09 -1.30
N ALA A 19 0.46 5.14 -1.17
CA ALA A 19 0.35 6.08 -0.05
C ALA A 19 -1.01 6.79 0.00
N SER A 20 -1.53 7.20 -1.16
CA SER A 20 -2.83 7.84 -1.30
C SER A 20 -3.98 6.90 -0.91
N ARG A 21 -3.92 5.63 -1.33
CA ARG A 21 -4.88 4.59 -0.94
C ARG A 21 -4.87 4.35 0.57
N ALA A 22 -3.68 4.16 1.17
CA ALA A 22 -3.53 3.96 2.61
C ALA A 22 -4.07 5.16 3.42
N LYS A 23 -3.66 6.37 3.04
CA LYS A 23 -4.13 7.63 3.65
C LYS A 23 -5.64 7.79 3.57
N ARG A 24 -6.23 7.49 2.42
CA ARG A 24 -7.67 7.57 2.20
C ARG A 24 -8.41 6.55 3.07
N LYS A 25 -7.95 5.30 3.12
CA LYS A 25 -8.54 4.27 3.98
C LYS A 25 -8.52 4.70 5.46
N ARG A 26 -7.40 5.26 5.93
CA ARG A 26 -7.32 5.85 7.27
C ARG A 26 -8.36 6.97 7.47
N LYS A 27 -8.36 7.98 6.58
CA LYS A 27 -9.24 9.14 6.70
C LYS A 27 -10.73 8.81 6.60
N GLN A 28 -11.11 7.86 5.76
CA GLN A 28 -12.50 7.44 5.60
C GLN A 28 -13.03 6.69 6.83
N ASN A 29 -12.14 6.10 7.62
CA ASN A 29 -12.46 5.35 8.83
C ASN A 29 -11.76 5.99 10.03
N ILE A 30 -11.82 7.32 10.12
CA ILE A 30 -11.10 8.10 11.15
C ILE A 30 -11.49 7.69 12.57
N GLU A 31 -12.73 7.28 12.78
CA GLU A 31 -13.21 6.78 14.08
C GLU A 31 -12.54 5.47 14.52
N ILE A 32 -11.99 4.70 13.56
CA ILE A 32 -11.30 3.42 13.80
C ILE A 32 -9.80 3.64 13.91
N TYR A 33 -9.22 4.36 12.95
CA TYR A 33 -7.75 4.46 12.83
C TYR A 33 -7.16 5.75 13.42
N GLY A 34 -7.99 6.74 13.73
CA GLY A 34 -7.58 8.00 14.32
C GLY A 34 -6.76 8.92 13.40
N THR A 35 -6.26 9.98 14.02
CA THR A 35 -5.34 10.95 13.41
C THR A 35 -4.03 10.28 13.00
N GLN A 36 -3.23 10.97 12.19
CA GLN A 36 -1.89 10.48 11.81
C GLN A 36 -1.01 10.16 13.03
N LYS A 37 -1.13 10.95 14.10
CA LYS A 37 -0.32 10.78 15.32
C LYS A 37 -0.76 9.54 16.09
N GLU A 38 -2.06 9.36 16.28
CA GLU A 38 -2.63 8.18 16.95
C GLU A 38 -2.33 6.91 16.17
N PHE A 39 -2.52 6.94 14.85
CA PHE A 39 -2.21 5.80 13.99
C PHE A 39 -0.73 5.42 14.03
N ALA A 40 0.17 6.42 13.91
CA ALA A 40 1.60 6.18 14.00
C ALA A 40 2.00 5.55 15.34
N GLN A 41 1.43 6.03 16.44
CA GLN A 41 1.64 5.45 17.76
C GLN A 41 1.13 4.00 17.84
N HIS A 42 -0.05 3.71 17.28
CA HIS A 42 -0.64 2.38 17.27
C HIS A 42 0.25 1.35 16.55
N ILE A 43 0.83 1.70 15.41
CA ILE A 43 1.70 0.80 14.63
C ILE A 43 3.17 0.82 15.06
N GLY A 44 3.52 1.50 16.17
CA GLY A 44 4.90 1.58 16.64
C GLY A 44 5.83 2.35 15.68
N MET A 45 5.34 3.44 15.08
CA MET A 45 6.07 4.29 14.14
C MET A 45 6.16 5.74 14.67
N SER A 46 7.26 6.43 14.35
CA SER A 46 7.34 7.86 14.64
C SER A 46 6.29 8.64 13.82
N PHE A 47 5.68 9.66 14.43
CA PHE A 47 4.71 10.52 13.75
C PHE A 47 5.28 11.13 12.47
N ARG A 48 6.55 11.58 12.50
CA ARG A 48 7.24 12.14 11.33
C ARG A 48 7.36 11.13 10.19
N SER A 49 7.74 9.89 10.49
CA SER A 49 7.86 8.83 9.47
C SER A 49 6.52 8.54 8.80
N TYR A 50 5.44 8.45 9.59
CA TYR A 50 4.11 8.21 9.04
C TYR A 50 3.59 9.40 8.22
N GLN A 51 3.86 10.62 8.68
CA GLN A 51 3.52 11.83 7.95
C GLN A 51 4.25 11.92 6.60
N GLU A 52 5.54 11.61 6.56
CA GLU A 52 6.33 11.55 5.31
C GLU A 52 5.81 10.47 4.35
N PHE A 53 5.40 9.32 4.88
CA PHE A 53 4.73 8.29 4.08
C PHE A 53 3.43 8.82 3.46
N GLU A 54 2.56 9.48 4.22
CA GLU A 54 1.30 10.03 3.68
C GLU A 54 1.48 11.21 2.70
N ILE A 55 2.67 11.81 2.62
CA ILE A 55 3.00 12.91 1.70
C ILE A 55 3.71 12.38 0.45
N SER A 56 4.74 11.56 0.64
CA SER A 56 5.68 11.16 -0.41
C SER A 56 5.57 9.70 -0.83
N GLY A 57 4.96 8.87 0.03
CA GLY A 57 4.93 7.41 -0.06
C GLY A 57 6.23 6.71 0.28
N LYS A 58 7.29 7.45 0.64
CA LYS A 58 8.61 6.88 0.92
C LYS A 58 8.69 6.41 2.37
N ILE A 59 8.89 5.11 2.52
CA ILE A 59 9.18 4.45 3.79
C ILE A 59 9.90 3.12 3.52
N SER A 60 10.49 2.48 4.53
CA SER A 60 11.03 1.13 4.34
C SER A 60 9.91 0.12 4.10
N LEU A 61 10.23 -0.99 3.41
CA LEU A 61 9.25 -2.04 3.15
C LEU A 61 8.66 -2.62 4.45
N GLU A 62 9.49 -2.88 5.46
CA GLU A 62 9.05 -3.33 6.79
C GLU A 62 7.97 -2.41 7.38
N LYS A 63 8.22 -1.10 7.34
CA LYS A 63 7.27 -0.10 7.85
C LYS A 63 6.04 0.06 6.98
N PHE A 64 6.13 -0.21 5.69
CA PHE A 64 4.95 -0.29 4.84
C PHE A 64 4.07 -1.49 5.23
N ILE A 65 4.68 -2.65 5.56
CA ILE A 65 3.93 -3.81 6.08
C ILE A 65 3.25 -3.47 7.42
N ASP A 66 3.93 -2.77 8.33
CA ASP A 66 3.31 -2.30 9.59
C ASP A 66 2.08 -1.42 9.32
N VAL A 67 2.15 -0.51 8.33
CA VAL A 67 1.00 0.32 7.92
C VAL A 67 -0.14 -0.54 7.37
N LEU A 68 0.14 -1.49 6.48
CA LEU A 68 -0.90 -2.35 5.91
C LEU A 68 -1.57 -3.23 6.97
N ARG A 69 -0.81 -3.74 7.94
CA ARG A 69 -1.35 -4.48 9.09
C ARG A 69 -2.21 -3.59 9.97
N GLY A 70 -1.75 -2.38 10.30
CA GLY A 70 -2.53 -1.44 11.12
C GLY A 70 -3.80 -0.92 10.43
N LEU A 71 -3.88 -0.99 9.10
CA LEU A 71 -5.06 -0.65 8.32
C LEU A 71 -5.97 -1.85 8.02
N ASP A 72 -5.67 -3.05 8.52
CA ASP A 72 -6.42 -4.27 8.16
C ASP A 72 -6.54 -4.43 6.62
N CYS A 73 -5.41 -4.27 5.91
CA CYS A 73 -5.34 -4.38 4.44
C CYS A 73 -4.08 -5.11 3.97
N ILE A 74 -3.51 -5.96 4.82
CA ILE A 74 -2.35 -6.77 4.43
C ILE A 74 -2.70 -7.77 3.33
N GLU A 75 -3.95 -8.26 3.28
CA GLU A 75 -4.40 -9.21 2.25
C GLU A 75 -4.42 -8.56 0.85
N ASP A 76 -4.73 -7.27 0.76
CA ASP A 76 -4.75 -6.51 -0.50
C ASP A 76 -3.39 -6.53 -1.23
N ILE A 77 -2.27 -6.72 -0.51
CA ILE A 77 -0.94 -6.79 -1.14
C ILE A 77 -0.75 -8.08 -1.96
N GLN A 78 -1.50 -9.13 -1.63
CA GLN A 78 -1.38 -10.42 -2.32
C GLN A 78 -1.78 -10.25 -3.79
N ASP A 79 -2.82 -9.48 -4.07
CA ASP A 79 -3.29 -9.23 -5.43
C ASP A 79 -2.27 -8.47 -6.28
N ILE A 80 -1.43 -7.62 -5.66
CA ILE A 80 -0.35 -6.91 -6.36
C ILE A 80 0.76 -7.88 -6.78
N LEU A 81 1.05 -8.89 -5.96
CA LEU A 81 2.12 -9.86 -6.20
C LEU A 81 1.66 -11.12 -6.93
N LYS A 82 0.35 -11.27 -7.20
CA LYS A 82 -0.17 -12.39 -7.99
C LYS A 82 0.47 -12.39 -9.37
N ILE A 83 1.02 -13.54 -9.73
CA ILE A 83 1.41 -13.83 -11.11
C ILE A 83 0.13 -13.76 -11.95
N LYS A 84 0.14 -13.00 -13.05
CA LYS A 84 -1.00 -12.97 -13.96
C LYS A 84 -1.24 -14.40 -14.45
N ASP A 85 -2.47 -14.91 -14.34
CA ASP A 85 -2.82 -16.29 -14.74
C ASP A 85 -2.36 -16.62 -16.16
N GLU A 86 -2.35 -15.63 -17.06
CA GLU A 86 -1.83 -15.75 -18.43
C GLU A 86 -0.36 -16.17 -18.52
N GLU A 87 0.46 -15.94 -17.49
CA GLU A 87 1.85 -16.40 -17.43
C GLU A 87 1.98 -17.82 -16.89
N LEU A 88 1.02 -18.32 -16.11
CA LEU A 88 1.03 -19.70 -15.58
C LEU A 88 0.87 -20.74 -16.71
N PHE A 89 0.14 -20.40 -17.78
CA PHE A 89 -0.08 -21.31 -18.91
C PHE A 89 1.03 -21.30 -19.98
N LYS A 90 1.91 -20.29 -19.99
CA LYS A 90 3.05 -20.23 -20.92
C LYS A 90 4.12 -21.29 -20.63
N PHE A 91 4.14 -21.85 -19.42
CA PHE A 91 5.10 -22.88 -19.02
C PHE A 91 4.61 -24.32 -19.25
N LYS A 92 3.33 -24.54 -19.57
CA LYS A 92 2.77 -25.91 -19.74
C LYS A 92 2.97 -26.54 -21.13
N TYR A 93 3.42 -25.77 -22.14
CA TYR A 93 3.58 -26.26 -23.52
C TYR A 93 4.99 -26.11 -24.07
N ARG A 94 6.02 -26.30 -23.23
CA ARG A 94 7.40 -26.53 -23.69
C ARG A 94 7.72 -28.03 -23.66
N TYR A 95 7.11 -28.80 -24.55
CA TYR A 95 7.59 -30.11 -25.00
C TYR A 95 7.12 -30.35 -26.44
#